data_AF-A0A139PFY7-F1
#
_entry.id   AF-A0A139PFY7-F1
#
_cell.length_a   1.000
_cell.length_b   1.000
_cell.length_c   1.000
_cell.angle_alpha   90.00
_cell.angle_beta   90.00
_cell.angle_gamma   90.00
#
_symmetry.space_group_name_H-M   'P 1'
#
loop_
_entity.id
_entity.type
_entity.pdbx_description
1 polymer ?
#
loop_
_entity_poly.entity_id
_entity_poly.type
_entity_poly.pdbx_seq_one_letter_code
_entity_poly.pdbx_strand_id
1 'polypeptide(L)' 'MMTIRIAIMKEFDRRSLPHRVRKNYWRILQKDSRKWSDKPFFSRTFRQTLTPREVVEKTLAFSDELRY' A
#
# COMPACT_ATOMS: atom_id res chain seq x y z
N MET A 1 2.16 9.43 -0.74
CA MET A 1 1.80 8.03 -1.08
C MET A 1 1.40 7.84 -2.56
N MET A 2 0.63 8.73 -3.19
CA MET A 2 0.24 8.58 -4.61
C MET A 2 1.38 8.79 -5.62
N THR A 3 2.32 9.68 -5.33
CA THR A 3 3.45 10.01 -6.22
C THR A 3 4.41 8.83 -6.44
N ILE A 4 4.74 8.10 -5.36
CA ILE A 4 5.62 6.91 -5.42
C ILE A 4 4.95 5.80 -6.23
N ARG A 5 3.65 5.54 -6.02
CA ARG A 5 2.90 4.56 -6.80
C ARG A 5 2.91 4.89 -8.29
N ILE A 6 2.71 6.16 -8.65
CA ILE A 6 2.68 6.59 -10.06
C ILE A 6 4.06 6.44 -10.71
N ALA A 7 5.14 6.77 -9.99
CA ALA A 7 6.51 6.56 -10.47
C ALA A 7 6.80 5.08 -10.75
N ILE A 8 6.54 4.20 -9.77
CA ILE A 8 6.72 2.74 -9.92
C ILE A 8 5.84 2.18 -11.04
N MET A 9 4.60 2.67 -11.18
CA MET A 9 3.67 2.22 -12.24
C MET A 9 4.08 2.70 -13.64
N LYS A 10 4.82 3.81 -13.75
CA LYS A 10 5.32 4.33 -15.03
C LYS A 10 6.52 3.54 -15.58
N GLU A 11 7.25 2.84 -14.72
CA GLU A 11 8.40 2.01 -15.12
C GLU A 11 7.99 0.74 -15.86
N PHE A 12 6.77 0.24 -15.64
CA PHE A 12 6.28 -0.96 -16.32
C PHE A 12 5.53 -0.60 -17.60
N ASP A 13 5.78 -1.37 -18.67
CA ASP A 13 4.96 -1.28 -19.87
C ASP A 13 3.49 -1.62 -19.54
N ARG A 14 2.56 -0.81 -20.05
CA ARG A 14 1.14 -0.89 -19.67
C ARG A 14 0.48 -2.19 -20.12
N ARG A 15 0.99 -2.82 -21.18
CA ARG A 15 0.46 -4.09 -21.72
C ARG A 15 1.11 -5.30 -21.06
N SER A 16 2.23 -5.12 -20.38
CA SER A 16 2.94 -6.18 -19.69
C SER A 16 2.08 -6.84 -18.59
N LEU A 17 2.23 -8.15 -18.47
CA LEU A 17 1.60 -8.94 -17.41
C LEU A 17 1.98 -8.43 -16.00
N PRO A 18 3.25 -8.06 -15.71
CA PRO A 18 3.65 -7.49 -14.43
C PRO A 18 2.89 -6.20 -14.07
N HIS A 19 2.65 -5.32 -15.03
CA HIS A 19 1.85 -4.10 -14.80
C HIS A 19 0.42 -4.43 -14.40
N ARG A 20 -0.23 -5.40 -15.06
CA ARG A 20 -1.61 -5.82 -14.74
C ARG A 20 -1.73 -6.45 -13.36
N VAL A 21 -0.80 -7.34 -13.01
CA VAL A 21 -0.76 -8.01 -11.70
C VAL A 21 -0.54 -6.98 -10.59
N ARG A 22 0.46 -6.11 -10.74
CA ARG A 22 0.77 -5.06 -9.75
C ARG A 22 -0.37 -4.07 -9.60
N LYS A 23 -1.01 -3.66 -10.71
CA LYS A 23 -2.21 -2.79 -10.68
C LYS A 23 -3.38 -3.45 -9.95
N ASN A 24 -3.63 -4.73 -10.16
CA ASN A 24 -4.70 -5.46 -9.48
C ASN A 24 -4.39 -5.62 -7.97
N TYR A 25 -3.15 -5.91 -7.61
CA TYR A 25 -2.70 -5.99 -6.23
C TYR A 25 -2.94 -4.67 -5.49
N TRP A 26 -2.54 -3.54 -6.07
CA TRP A 26 -2.81 -2.21 -5.50
C TRP A 26 -4.31 -1.91 -5.36
N ARG A 27 -5.14 -2.40 -6.29
CA ARG A 27 -6.60 -2.23 -6.22
C ARG A 27 -7.18 -3.02 -5.03
N ILE A 28 -6.70 -4.23 -4.80
CA ILE A 28 -7.11 -5.09 -3.67
C ILE A 28 -6.67 -4.43 -2.36
N LEU A 29 -5.39 -4.07 -2.25
CA LEU A 29 -4.85 -3.38 -1.07
C LEU A 29 -5.62 -2.10 -0.74
N GLN A 30 -5.98 -1.29 -1.75
CA GLN A 30 -6.74 -0.05 -1.54
C GLN A 30 -8.24 -0.27 -1.23
N LYS A 31 -8.77 -1.44 -1.61
CA LYS A 31 -10.14 -1.86 -1.25
C LYS A 31 -10.17 -2.35 0.19
N ASP A 32 -9.21 -3.20 0.56
CA ASP A 32 -9.11 -3.77 1.89
C ASP A 32 -8.59 -2.77 2.92
N SER A 33 -7.76 -1.79 2.53
CA SER A 33 -7.37 -0.68 3.41
C SER A 33 -8.57 0.11 3.96
N ARG A 34 -9.72 0.10 3.24
CA ARG A 34 -10.97 0.72 3.73
C ARG A 34 -11.66 -0.15 4.79
N LYS A 35 -11.49 -1.47 4.71
CA LYS A 35 -12.01 -2.46 5.68
C LYS A 35 -11.09 -2.64 6.88
N TRP A 36 -9.79 -2.42 6.72
CA TRP A 36 -8.80 -2.44 7.80
C TRP A 36 -8.88 -1.19 8.69
N SER A 37 -9.73 -0.23 8.31
CA SER A 37 -10.05 0.97 9.08
C SER A 37 -11.38 0.78 9.80
N ASP A 38 -11.46 -0.14 10.77
CA ASP A 38 -12.67 -0.34 11.59
C ASP A 38 -12.97 0.84 12.54
N LYS A 39 -12.10 1.86 12.60
CA LYS A 39 -12.34 3.10 13.34
C LYS A 39 -12.05 4.33 12.47
N PRO A 40 -12.92 5.37 12.48
CA PRO A 40 -12.63 6.68 11.85
C PRO A 40 -11.29 7.29 12.28
N PHE A 41 -10.80 6.89 13.46
CA PHE A 41 -9.52 7.26 14.04
C PHE A 41 -8.30 6.81 13.21
N PHE A 42 -8.37 5.70 12.48
CA PHE A 42 -7.20 5.18 11.75
C PHE A 42 -6.94 5.92 10.43
N SER A 43 -7.98 6.32 9.69
CA SER A 43 -7.79 6.93 8.36
C SER A 43 -7.07 8.29 8.37
N ARG A 44 -7.28 9.10 9.41
CA ARG A 44 -6.76 10.47 9.50
C ARG A 44 -5.43 10.53 10.25
N THR A 45 -5.33 9.85 11.39
CA THR A 45 -4.14 9.88 12.24
C THR A 45 -2.97 9.17 11.56
N PHE A 46 -3.15 7.96 11.02
CA PHE A 46 -2.06 7.23 10.34
C PHE A 46 -1.48 7.98 9.14
N ARG A 47 -2.32 8.72 8.39
CA ARG A 47 -1.85 9.56 7.27
C ARG A 47 -1.18 10.86 7.71
N GLN A 48 -1.45 11.33 8.93
CA GLN A 48 -0.90 12.56 9.49
C GLN A 48 0.36 12.31 10.34
N THR A 49 0.46 11.16 11.02
CA THR A 49 1.54 10.84 11.95
C THR A 49 2.57 9.87 11.41
N LEU A 50 2.24 9.07 10.40
CA LEU A 50 3.15 8.05 9.86
C LEU A 50 3.27 8.19 8.35
N THR A 51 4.52 8.29 7.89
CA THR A 51 4.84 8.27 6.48
C THR A 51 4.55 6.90 5.87
N PRO A 52 4.27 6.82 4.56
CA PRO A 52 4.12 5.56 3.83
C PRO A 52 5.12 4.45 4.20
N ARG A 53 6.36 4.84 4.48
CA ARG A 53 7.48 3.97 4.80
C ARG A 53 7.38 3.42 6.22
N GLU A 54 7.07 4.26 7.20
CA GLU A 54 6.90 3.86 8.60
C GLU A 54 5.70 2.93 8.79
N VAL A 55 4.64 3.12 8.00
CA VAL A 55 3.50 2.18 7.97
C VAL A 55 3.97 0.80 7.52
N VAL A 56 4.74 0.72 6.43
CA VAL A 56 5.28 -0.55 5.94
C VAL A 56 6.23 -1.17 6.96
N GLU A 57 7.18 -0.42 7.52
CA GLU A 57 8.13 -0.92 8.52
C GLU A 57 7.43 -1.43 9.79
N LYS A 58 6.45 -0.69 10.33
CA LYS A 58 5.67 -1.16 11.49
C LYS A 58 4.81 -2.38 11.16
N THR A 59 4.28 -2.47 9.94
CA THR A 59 3.47 -3.62 9.51
C THR A 59 4.34 -4.87 9.36
N LEU A 60 5.54 -4.74 8.77
CA LEU A 60 6.53 -5.81 8.68
C LEU A 60 7.05 -6.24 10.06
N ALA A 61 7.18 -5.30 11.00
CA ALA A 61 7.58 -5.61 12.37
C ALA A 61 6.50 -6.35 13.18
N PHE A 62 5.22 -6.21 12.80
CA PHE A 62 4.09 -6.86 13.48
C PHE A 62 3.72 -8.23 12.89
N SER A 63 4.29 -8.60 11.75
CA SER A 63 4.00 -9.86 11.08
C SER A 63 5.31 -10.54 10.68
N ASP A 64 5.73 -11.51 11.49
CA ASP A 64 6.94 -12.30 11.22
C ASP A 64 6.85 -13.07 9.89
N GLU A 65 5.63 -13.36 9.42
CA GLU A 65 5.38 -13.97 8.11
C GLU A 65 5.73 -13.06 6.92
N LEU A 66 5.74 -11.74 7.14
CA LEU A 66 6.07 -10.75 6.11
C LEU A 66 7.54 -10.30 6.15
N ARG A 67 8.35 -10.80 7.09
CA ARG A 67 9.78 -10.44 7.24
C ARG A 67 10.73 -11.07 6.21
N TYR A 68 10.21 -11.70 5.16
CA TYR A 68 10.98 -12.38 4.11
C TYR A 68 10.81 -11.75 2.73
#